data_AF-A0A1G5RHF0-F1
#
_entry.id   AF-A0A1G5RHF0-F1
#
_cell.length_a   1.000
_cell.length_b   1.000
_cell.length_c   1.000
_cell.angle_alpha   90.00
_cell.angle_beta   90.00
_cell.angle_gamma   90.00
#
_symmetry.space_group_name_H-M   'P 1'
#
loop_
_entity.id
_entity.type
_entity.pdbx_description
1 polymer ?
#
loop_
_entity_poly.entity_id
_entity_poly.type
_entity_poly.pdbx_seq_one_letter_code
_entity_poly.pdbx_strand_id
1 'polypeptide(L)'
;MSLSPYDAVRETYRLAFQQSLQRDLVTQKDWEQYLGIAHEAATRTDQENTSFQQDYKHRLIEAYDVILREQNARKLNHPKPSWAVNTPLEDTTLSNERLNLMARNRVQADHDARLLMIRTDEMDQYQGLSKDLAARAKIRSQARDQRKDQAKEAFAQVKTKDPQHTPSRSGPTRS
;
A
#
# COMPACT_ATOMS: atom_id res chain seq x y z
N MET A 1 -20.36 -6.51 -7.02
CA MET A 1 -19.89 -7.62 -6.15
C MET A 1 -19.55 -7.04 -4.80
N SER A 2 -20.07 -7.60 -3.70
CA SER A 2 -19.67 -7.16 -2.35
C SER A 2 -18.22 -7.58 -2.11
N LEU A 3 -17.37 -6.65 -1.68
CA LEU A 3 -16.01 -6.96 -1.23
C LEU A 3 -16.09 -8.03 -0.14
N SER A 4 -15.19 -9.02 -0.18
CA SER A 4 -15.00 -9.92 0.95
C SER A 4 -14.76 -9.10 2.21
N PRO A 5 -15.23 -9.52 3.41
CA PRO A 5 -14.96 -8.78 4.65
C PRO A 5 -13.48 -8.43 4.83
N TYR A 6 -12.58 -9.31 4.38
CA TYR A 6 -11.13 -9.08 4.40
C TYR A 6 -10.69 -7.96 3.47
N ASP A 7 -11.24 -7.90 2.25
CA ASP A 7 -10.91 -6.86 1.28
C ASP A 7 -11.45 -5.50 1.72
N ALA A 8 -12.65 -5.47 2.30
CA ALA A 8 -13.23 -4.27 2.87
C ALA A 8 -12.36 -3.71 4.00
N VAL A 9 -11.90 -4.57 4.92
CA VAL A 9 -10.98 -4.15 6.00
C VAL A 9 -9.66 -3.64 5.42
N ARG A 10 -9.08 -4.35 4.44
CA ARG A 10 -7.82 -3.92 3.80
C ARG A 10 -7.94 -2.56 3.13
N GLU A 11 -9.04 -2.32 2.43
CA GLU A 11 -9.30 -1.05 1.75
C GLU A 11 -9.53 0.10 2.75
N THR A 12 -10.31 -0.15 3.81
CA THR A 12 -10.49 0.88 4.86
C THR A 12 -9.18 1.24 5.55
N TYR A 13 -8.31 0.25 5.81
CA TYR A 13 -6.96 0.50 6.34
C TYR A 13 -6.12 1.33 5.37
N ARG A 14 -6.12 0.99 4.08
CA ARG A 14 -5.40 1.72 3.03
C ARG A 14 -5.82 3.20 3.00
N LEU A 15 -7.13 3.46 2.97
CA LEU A 15 -7.67 4.82 2.95
C LEU A 15 -7.34 5.60 4.23
N ALA A 16 -7.47 4.95 5.40
CA ALA A 16 -7.11 5.58 6.67
C ALA A 16 -5.60 5.91 6.73
N PHE A 17 -4.75 5.02 6.22
CA PHE A 17 -3.31 5.24 6.15
C PHE A 17 -2.96 6.42 5.22
N GLN A 18 -3.57 6.48 4.03
CA GLN A 18 -3.40 7.61 3.11
C GLN A 18 -3.79 8.94 3.77
N GLN A 19 -4.95 9.00 4.43
CA GLN A 19 -5.40 10.19 5.14
C GLN A 19 -4.46 10.59 6.28
N SER A 20 -3.91 9.61 7.01
CA SER A 20 -2.90 9.87 8.03
C SER A 20 -1.64 10.44 7.41
N LEU A 21 -1.12 9.80 6.36
CA LEU A 21 0.11 10.21 5.69
C LEU A 21 0.01 11.63 5.15
N GLN A 22 -1.13 11.99 4.54
CA GLN A 22 -1.38 13.35 4.04
C GLN A 22 -1.22 14.44 5.12
N ARG A 23 -1.56 14.13 6.38
CA ARG A 23 -1.40 15.07 7.51
C ARG A 23 0.07 15.26 7.89
N ASP A 24 0.91 14.26 7.62
CA ASP A 24 2.33 14.26 7.95
C ASP A 24 3.20 14.89 6.84
N LEU A 25 2.62 15.20 5.67
CA LEU A 25 3.32 15.86 4.56
C LEU A 25 3.54 17.35 4.89
N VAL A 26 4.81 17.75 4.99
CA VAL A 26 5.18 19.12 5.38
C VAL A 26 5.74 19.91 4.20
N THR A 27 6.57 19.28 3.36
CA THR A 27 7.27 19.98 2.28
C THR A 27 6.62 19.71 0.93
N GLN A 28 6.82 20.63 -0.03
CA GLN A 28 6.35 20.47 -1.40
C GLN A 28 6.87 19.17 -2.04
N LYS A 29 8.12 18.81 -1.76
CA LYS A 29 8.72 17.57 -2.23
C LYS A 29 8.02 16.32 -1.68
N ASP A 30 7.54 16.36 -0.44
CA ASP A 30 6.80 15.24 0.15
C ASP A 30 5.45 15.06 -0.56
N TRP A 31 4.78 16.17 -0.90
CA TRP A 31 3.56 16.16 -1.70
C TRP A 31 3.79 15.64 -3.12
N GLU A 32 4.86 16.07 -3.78
CA GLU A 32 5.23 15.57 -5.12
C GLU A 32 5.51 14.07 -5.10
N GLN A 33 6.21 13.56 -4.09
CA GLN A 33 6.44 12.12 -3.92
C GLN A 33 5.13 11.37 -3.67
N TYR A 34 4.29 11.86 -2.76
CA TYR A 34 2.98 11.26 -2.50
C TYR A 34 2.10 11.18 -3.76
N LEU A 35 2.03 12.28 -4.53
CA LEU A 35 1.27 12.34 -5.78
C LEU A 35 1.89 11.47 -6.87
N GLY A 36 3.22 11.37 -6.93
CA GLY A 36 3.93 10.48 -7.83
C GLY A 36 3.54 9.01 -7.62
N ILE A 37 3.52 8.56 -6.36
CA ILE A 37 3.08 7.20 -5.99
C ILE A 37 1.63 6.96 -6.44
N ALA A 38 0.73 7.90 -6.13
CA ALA A 38 -0.68 7.79 -6.50
C ALA A 38 -0.88 7.74 -8.03
N HIS A 39 -0.17 8.59 -8.77
CA HIS A 39 -0.23 8.65 -10.22
C HIS A 39 0.33 7.39 -10.89
N GLU A 40 1.44 6.85 -10.38
CA GLU A 40 2.02 5.59 -10.85
C GLU A 40 1.03 4.43 -10.65
N ALA A 41 0.46 4.29 -9.45
CA ALA A 41 -0.51 3.25 -9.14
C ALA A 41 -1.79 3.36 -10.01
N ALA A 42 -2.28 4.58 -10.24
CA ALA A 42 -3.40 4.83 -11.14
C ALA A 42 -3.06 4.42 -12.59
N THR A 43 -1.89 4.83 -13.08
CA THR A 43 -1.42 4.48 -14.44
C THR A 43 -1.32 2.96 -14.61
N ARG A 44 -0.73 2.25 -13.64
CA ARG A 44 -0.62 0.78 -13.67
C ARG A 44 -1.99 0.10 -13.62
N THR A 45 -2.92 0.64 -12.84
CA THR A 45 -4.31 0.14 -12.77
C THR A 45 -5.02 0.31 -14.11
N ASP A 46 -4.91 1.47 -14.75
CA ASP A 46 -5.52 1.74 -16.05
C ASP A 46 -4.91 0.88 -17.16
N GLN A 47 -3.59 0.66 -17.12
CA GLN A 47 -2.90 -0.25 -18.02
C GLN A 47 -3.39 -1.70 -17.83
N GLU A 48 -3.49 -2.19 -16.60
CA GLU A 48 -4.00 -3.54 -16.34
C GLU A 48 -5.45 -3.66 -16.82
N ASN A 49 -6.33 -2.70 -16.51
CA ASN A 49 -7.71 -2.70 -16.97
C ASN A 49 -7.83 -2.71 -18.51
N THR A 50 -7.00 -1.91 -19.18
CA THR A 50 -6.96 -1.84 -20.64
C THR A 50 -6.47 -3.16 -21.23
N SER A 51 -5.37 -3.71 -20.72
CA SER A 51 -4.81 -4.99 -21.17
C SER A 51 -5.78 -6.15 -20.91
N PHE A 52 -6.47 -6.13 -19.78
CA PHE A 52 -7.46 -7.13 -19.42
C PHE A 52 -8.61 -7.14 -20.41
N GLN A 53 -9.14 -5.98 -20.78
CA GLN A 53 -10.21 -5.88 -21.78
C GLN A 53 -9.77 -6.32 -23.17
N GLN A 54 -8.58 -5.90 -23.61
CA GLN A 54 -8.04 -6.24 -24.92
C GLN A 54 -7.74 -7.74 -25.05
N ASP A 55 -7.12 -8.33 -24.03
CA ASP A 55 -6.64 -9.70 -24.05
C ASP A 55 -7.65 -10.70 -23.47
N TYR A 56 -8.82 -10.24 -22.99
CA TYR A 56 -9.76 -11.07 -22.23
C TYR A 56 -10.07 -12.41 -22.91
N LYS A 57 -10.36 -12.37 -24.22
CA LYS A 57 -10.67 -13.57 -25.01
C LYS A 57 -9.50 -14.53 -25.09
N HIS A 58 -8.28 -14.01 -25.27
CA HIS A 58 -7.07 -14.80 -25.32
C HIS A 58 -6.81 -15.46 -23.96
N ARG A 59 -6.85 -14.68 -22.88
CA ARG A 59 -6.68 -15.18 -21.51
C ARG A 59 -7.71 -16.26 -21.15
N LEU A 60 -8.93 -16.14 -21.65
CA LEU A 60 -9.98 -17.15 -21.45
C LEU A 60 -9.69 -18.46 -22.16
N ILE A 61 -9.20 -18.42 -23.40
CA ILE A 61 -8.79 -19.61 -24.16
C ILE A 61 -7.62 -20.31 -23.45
N GLU A 62 -6.61 -19.55 -23.04
CA GLU A 62 -5.46 -20.09 -22.30
C GLU A 62 -5.89 -20.72 -20.97
N ALA A 63 -6.74 -20.03 -20.20
CA ALA A 63 -7.26 -20.55 -18.94
C ALA A 63 -8.07 -21.84 -19.15
N TYR A 64 -8.88 -21.90 -20.22
CA TYR A 64 -9.63 -23.09 -20.58
C TYR A 64 -8.71 -24.28 -20.88
N ASP A 65 -7.68 -24.07 -21.70
CA ASP A 65 -6.70 -25.10 -22.05
C ASP A 65 -5.94 -25.63 -20.82
N VAL A 66 -5.55 -24.74 -19.91
CA VAL A 66 -4.90 -25.11 -18.64
C VAL A 66 -5.82 -25.96 -17.78
N ILE A 67 -7.08 -25.56 -17.60
CA ILE A 67 -8.06 -26.32 -16.81
C ILE A 67 -8.32 -27.68 -17.45
N LEU A 68 -8.45 -27.74 -18.77
CA LEU A 68 -8.65 -28.99 -19.50
C LEU A 68 -7.47 -29.95 -19.28
N ARG A 69 -6.23 -29.45 -19.34
CA ARG A 69 -5.02 -30.24 -19.06
C ARG A 69 -4.97 -30.71 -17.60
N GLU A 70 -5.28 -29.85 -16.63
CA GLU A 70 -5.34 -30.19 -15.21
C GLU A 70 -6.38 -31.30 -14.94
N GLN A 71 -7.55 -31.22 -15.58
CA GLN A 71 -8.59 -32.24 -15.46
C GLN A 71 -8.18 -33.58 -16.07
N ASN A 72 -7.56 -33.56 -17.26
CA ASN A 72 -7.05 -34.77 -17.90
C ASN A 72 -5.92 -35.41 -17.07
N ALA A 73 -5.03 -34.61 -16.48
CA ALA A 73 -3.98 -35.10 -15.58
C ALA A 73 -4.56 -35.74 -14.31
N ARG A 74 -5.61 -35.16 -13.70
CA ARG A 74 -6.29 -35.76 -12.54
C ARG A 74 -6.92 -37.11 -12.88
N LYS A 75 -7.52 -37.25 -14.06
CA LYS A 75 -8.09 -38.54 -14.53
C LYS A 75 -7.02 -39.62 -14.71
N LEU A 76 -5.83 -39.24 -15.18
CA LEU A 76 -4.71 -40.16 -15.33
C LEU A 76 -4.18 -40.65 -13.96
N ASN A 77 -4.08 -39.75 -12.99
CA ASN A 77 -3.54 -40.07 -11.65
C ASN A 77 -4.53 -40.83 -10.75
N HIS A 78 -5.83 -40.65 -10.98
CA HIS A 78 -6.90 -41.33 -10.25
C HIS A 78 -7.87 -42.00 -11.22
N PRO A 79 -7.46 -43.11 -11.85
CA PRO A 79 -8.33 -43.81 -12.79
C PRO A 79 -9.60 -44.27 -12.07
N LYS A 80 -10.73 -44.19 -12.75
CA LYS A 80 -12.01 -44.69 -12.22
C LYS A 80 -11.87 -46.19 -11.90
N PRO A 81 -12.30 -46.64 -10.72
CA PRO A 81 -12.27 -48.07 -10.41
C PRO A 81 -13.29 -48.81 -11.30
N SER A 82 -12.94 -50.04 -11.69
CA SER A 82 -13.66 -50.84 -12.70
C SER A 82 -15.14 -51.13 -12.38
N TRP A 83 -15.55 -51.04 -11.11
CA TRP A 83 -16.94 -51.20 -10.67
C TRP A 83 -17.81 -49.95 -10.88
N ALA A 84 -17.18 -48.77 -11.07
CA ALA A 84 -17.87 -47.49 -11.29
C ALA A 84 -18.08 -47.18 -12.79
N VAL A 85 -17.93 -48.18 -13.68
CA VAL A 85 -18.07 -48.03 -15.14
C VAL A 85 -19.53 -47.85 -15.57
N ASN A 86 -20.49 -48.27 -14.74
CA ASN A 86 -21.93 -48.25 -15.06
C ASN A 86 -22.69 -47.02 -14.55
N THR A 87 -22.05 -46.10 -13.82
CA THR A 87 -22.67 -44.79 -13.55
C THR A 87 -22.61 -43.97 -14.84
N PRO A 88 -23.72 -43.35 -15.29
CA PRO A 88 -23.76 -42.59 -16.54
C PRO A 88 -22.58 -41.60 -16.59
N LEU A 89 -21.95 -41.53 -17.76
CA LEU A 89 -20.73 -40.74 -18.02
C LEU A 89 -20.85 -39.25 -17.64
N GLU A 90 -22.08 -38.78 -17.38
CA GLU A 90 -22.46 -37.42 -17.02
C GLU A 90 -21.68 -36.85 -15.82
N ASP A 91 -21.19 -37.69 -14.91
CA ASP A 91 -20.49 -37.21 -13.70
C ASP A 91 -18.95 -37.08 -13.86
N THR A 92 -18.39 -37.50 -15.00
CA THR A 92 -16.92 -37.54 -15.22
C THR A 92 -16.37 -36.54 -16.23
N THR A 93 -17.22 -36.02 -17.10
CA THR A 93 -16.88 -34.88 -17.95
C THR A 93 -17.53 -33.68 -17.31
N LEU A 94 -16.75 -32.83 -16.66
CA LEU A 94 -17.21 -31.46 -16.36
C LEU A 94 -17.84 -30.93 -17.64
N SER A 95 -19.15 -30.64 -17.60
CA SER A 95 -19.85 -30.05 -18.74
C SER A 95 -19.02 -28.87 -19.26
N ASN A 96 -18.98 -28.68 -20.58
CA ASN A 96 -18.27 -27.54 -21.19
C ASN A 96 -18.65 -26.21 -20.54
N GLU A 97 -19.89 -26.08 -20.05
CA GLU A 97 -20.36 -24.93 -19.28
C GLU A 97 -19.61 -24.74 -17.96
N ARG A 98 -19.34 -25.82 -17.22
CA ARG A 98 -18.56 -25.78 -15.97
C ARG A 98 -17.09 -25.45 -16.25
N LEU A 99 -16.50 -25.98 -17.32
CA LEU A 99 -15.13 -25.64 -17.72
C LEU A 99 -15.02 -24.16 -18.12
N ASN A 100 -15.98 -23.65 -18.88
CA ASN A 100 -16.06 -22.24 -19.24
C ASN A 100 -16.24 -21.34 -18.02
N LEU A 101 -17.07 -21.74 -17.06
CA LEU A 101 -17.24 -21.00 -15.80
C LEU A 101 -15.95 -20.97 -14.99
N MET A 102 -15.24 -22.10 -14.87
CA MET A 102 -13.94 -22.16 -14.20
C MET A 102 -12.90 -21.28 -14.90
N ALA A 103 -12.85 -21.29 -16.24
CA ALA A 103 -11.94 -20.44 -17.00
C ALA A 103 -12.20 -18.95 -16.76
N ARG A 104 -13.48 -18.53 -16.81
CA ARG A 104 -13.89 -17.16 -16.48
C ARG A 104 -13.49 -16.75 -15.07
N ASN A 105 -13.77 -17.61 -14.08
CA ASN A 105 -13.41 -17.34 -12.69
C ASN A 105 -11.89 -17.24 -12.50
N ARG A 106 -11.11 -18.07 -13.19
CA ARG A 106 -9.64 -18.03 -13.12
C ARG A 106 -9.08 -16.75 -13.75
N VAL A 107 -9.60 -16.34 -14.91
CA VAL A 107 -9.22 -15.07 -15.55
C VAL A 107 -9.57 -13.88 -14.67
N GLN A 108 -10.76 -13.88 -14.07
CA GLN A 108 -11.17 -12.83 -13.15
C GLN A 108 -10.27 -12.79 -11.90
N ALA A 109 -9.98 -13.95 -11.31
CA ALA A 109 -9.12 -14.04 -10.14
C ALA A 109 -7.68 -13.57 -10.42
N ASP A 110 -7.12 -13.88 -11.61
CA ASP A 110 -5.79 -13.38 -12.00
C ASP A 110 -5.78 -11.86 -12.14
N HIS A 111 -6.81 -11.29 -12.77
CA HIS A 111 -6.96 -9.84 -12.88
C HIS A 111 -7.10 -9.16 -11.52
N ASP A 112 -7.97 -9.68 -10.65
CA ASP A 112 -8.15 -9.15 -9.30
C ASP A 112 -6.85 -9.27 -8.48
N ALA A 113 -6.06 -10.34 -8.66
CA ALA A 113 -4.77 -10.52 -8.03
C ALA A 113 -3.73 -9.50 -8.51
N ARG A 114 -3.69 -9.18 -9.82
CA ARG A 114 -2.80 -8.14 -10.36
C ARG A 114 -3.17 -6.75 -9.82
N LEU A 115 -4.46 -6.44 -9.78
CA LEU A 115 -4.94 -5.19 -9.17
C LEU A 115 -4.58 -5.11 -7.68
N LEU A 116 -4.70 -6.22 -6.96
CA LEU A 116 -4.30 -6.31 -5.56
C LEU A 116 -2.80 -6.06 -5.38
N MET A 117 -1.96 -6.63 -6.25
CA MET A 117 -0.52 -6.43 -6.23
C MET A 117 -0.14 -4.95 -6.46
N ILE A 118 -0.80 -4.27 -7.40
CA ILE A 118 -0.58 -2.83 -7.62
C ILE A 118 -0.90 -2.04 -6.35
N ARG A 119 -2.01 -2.37 -5.66
CA ARG A 119 -2.38 -1.71 -4.40
C ARG A 119 -1.43 -2.03 -3.25
N THR A 120 -0.85 -3.24 -3.21
CA THR A 120 0.17 -3.55 -2.20
C THR A 120 1.45 -2.79 -2.44
N ASP A 121 1.90 -2.71 -3.69
CA ASP A 121 3.08 -1.91 -4.07
C ASP A 121 2.88 -0.43 -3.70
N GLU A 122 1.71 0.14 -4.00
CA GLU A 122 1.33 1.51 -3.61
C GLU A 122 1.45 1.71 -2.09
N MET A 123 0.91 0.79 -1.29
CA MET A 123 0.99 0.85 0.16
C MET A 123 2.41 0.73 0.70
N ASP A 124 3.23 -0.13 0.11
CA ASP A 124 4.63 -0.30 0.51
C ASP A 124 5.43 0.97 0.23
N GLN A 125 5.18 1.64 -0.91
CA GLN A 125 5.78 2.93 -1.24
C GLN A 125 5.34 4.02 -0.24
N TYR A 126 4.06 4.08 0.13
CA TYR A 126 3.59 5.02 1.15
C TYR A 126 4.18 4.75 2.54
N GLN A 127 4.36 3.49 2.92
CA GLN A 127 5.05 3.14 4.16
C GLN A 127 6.52 3.58 4.13
N GLY A 128 7.19 3.45 2.98
CA GLY A 128 8.53 4.01 2.75
C GLY A 128 8.55 5.52 3.01
N LEU A 129 7.64 6.26 2.38
CA LEU A 129 7.52 7.70 2.56
C LEU A 129 7.25 8.09 4.02
N SER A 130 6.36 7.37 4.71
CA SER A 130 6.06 7.58 6.13
C SER A 130 7.30 7.39 7.02
N LYS A 131 8.08 6.33 6.79
CA LYS A 131 9.33 6.08 7.53
C LYS A 131 10.35 7.20 7.29
N ASP A 132 10.48 7.67 6.06
CA ASP A 132 11.38 8.76 5.71
C ASP A 132 10.98 10.09 6.35
N LEU A 133 9.67 10.38 6.43
CA LEU A 133 9.13 11.54 7.13
C LEU A 133 9.42 11.47 8.63
N ALA A 134 9.19 10.31 9.25
CA ALA A 134 9.46 10.08 10.66
C ALA A 134 10.95 10.21 10.98
N ALA A 135 11.83 9.68 10.13
CA ALA A 135 13.28 9.81 10.27
C ALA A 135 13.72 11.29 10.21
N ARG A 136 13.20 12.05 9.23
CA ARG A 136 13.47 13.50 9.12
C ARG A 136 12.92 14.29 10.31
N ALA A 137 11.75 13.93 10.82
CA ALA A 137 11.18 14.54 12.01
C ALA A 137 12.03 14.31 13.27
N LYS A 138 12.55 13.09 13.45
CA LYS A 138 13.46 12.75 14.55
C LYS A 138 14.74 13.59 14.51
N ILE A 139 15.37 13.72 13.33
CA ILE A 139 16.58 14.55 13.17
C ILE A 139 16.28 16.02 13.52
N ARG A 140 15.15 16.57 13.05
CA ARG A 140 14.73 17.95 13.38
C ARG A 140 14.51 18.14 14.88
N SER A 141 13.92 17.16 15.56
CA SER A 141 13.68 17.22 17.01
C SER A 141 15.00 17.24 17.79
N GLN A 142 15.94 16.35 17.46
CA GLN A 142 17.25 16.28 18.10
C GLN A 142 18.06 17.56 17.90
N ALA A 143 18.07 18.11 16.69
CA ALA A 143 18.73 19.38 16.40
C ALA A 143 18.10 20.56 17.18
N ARG A 144 16.78 20.55 17.36
CA ARG A 144 16.07 21.58 18.14
C ARG A 144 16.45 21.50 19.62
N ASP A 145 16.54 20.30 20.18
CA ASP A 145 16.88 20.11 21.60
C ASP A 145 18.35 20.47 21.87
N GLN A 146 19.28 20.08 20.98
CA GLN A 146 20.67 20.53 21.04
C GLN A 146 20.80 22.07 21.04
N ARG A 147 20.06 22.75 20.16
CA ARG A 147 20.05 24.22 20.12
C ARG A 147 19.47 24.84 21.39
N LYS A 148 18.44 24.22 21.98
CA LYS A 148 17.88 24.70 23.26
C LYS A 148 18.89 24.56 24.39
N ASP A 149 19.63 23.47 24.45
CA ASP A 149 20.62 23.24 25.50
C ASP A 149 21.82 24.17 25.34
N GLN A 150 22.31 24.38 24.11
CA GLN A 150 23.31 25.42 23.80
C GLN A 150 22.83 26.82 24.21
N ALA A 151 21.57 27.16 23.94
CA ALA A 151 21.00 28.45 24.35
C ALA A 151 20.95 28.58 25.88
N LYS A 152 20.53 27.54 26.61
CA LYS A 152 20.52 27.54 28.08
C LYS A 152 21.93 27.73 28.65
N GLU A 153 22.92 27.04 28.10
CA GLU A 153 24.34 27.18 28.50
C GLU A 153 24.85 28.61 28.25
N ALA A 154 24.57 29.18 27.08
CA ALA A 154 24.91 30.57 26.78
C ALA A 154 24.25 31.57 27.75
N PHE A 155 22.96 31.40 28.04
CA PHE A 155 22.26 32.23 29.03
C PHE A 155 22.82 32.08 30.45
N ALA A 156 23.21 30.87 30.85
CA ALA A 156 23.85 30.64 32.14
C ALA A 156 25.22 31.34 32.23
N GLN A 157 26.03 31.27 31.17
CA GLN A 157 27.34 31.95 31.10
C GLN A 157 27.22 33.48 31.18
N VAL A 158 26.21 34.07 30.53
CA VAL A 158 25.95 35.52 30.60
C VAL A 158 25.57 35.93 32.03
N LYS A 159 24.71 35.17 32.72
CA LYS A 159 24.37 35.44 34.13
C LYS A 159 25.56 35.35 35.09
N THR A 160 26.55 34.51 34.81
CA THR A 160 27.75 34.38 35.65
C THR A 160 28.81 35.45 35.39
N LYS A 161 28.80 36.11 34.21
CA LYS A 161 29.79 37.14 33.86
C LYS A 161 29.44 38.56 34.34
N ASP A 162 28.18 38.83 34.69
CA ASP A 162 27.76 40.11 35.27
C ASP A 162 27.25 39.95 36.72
N PRO A 163 28.13 39.97 37.73
CA PRO A 163 27.73 40.20 39.12
C PRO A 163 27.63 41.71 39.47
N GLN A 164 27.92 42.64 38.54
CA GLN A 164 27.94 44.08 38.83
C GLN A 164 27.21 44.91 37.78
N HIS A 165 25.88 44.87 37.75
CA HIS A 165 25.13 46.03 37.29
C HIS A 165 23.90 46.25 38.16
N THR A 166 24.12 46.93 39.28
CA THR A 166 23.05 47.68 39.95
C THR A 166 22.55 48.74 38.96
N PRO A 167 21.24 48.81 38.63
CA PRO A 167 20.72 49.96 37.93
C PRO A 167 20.76 51.15 38.90
N SER A 168 21.65 52.12 38.62
CA SER A 168 21.68 53.41 39.30
C SER A 168 20.34 54.10 39.12
N ARG A 169 19.53 54.10 40.18
CA ARG A 169 18.29 54.87 40.29
C ARG A 169 18.66 56.34 40.49
N SER A 170 18.95 57.05 39.41
CA SER A 170 19.03 58.51 39.41
C SER A 170 17.63 59.09 39.58
N GLY A 171 17.30 59.47 40.82
CA GLY A 171 16.13 60.27 41.12
C GLY A 171 16.32 61.72 40.65
N PRO A 172 15.25 62.42 40.25
CA PRO A 172 15.34 63.82 39.83
C PRO A 172 15.55 64.73 41.05
N THR A 173 16.67 65.46 41.07
CA THR A 173 16.89 66.57 42.01
C THR A 173 16.05 67.77 41.58
N ARG A 174 15.03 68.10 42.37
CA ARG A 174 14.31 69.38 42.36
C ARG A 174 15.04 70.36 43.27
N SER A 175 15.44 71.52 42.76
CA SER A 175 15.54 72.80 43.47
C SER A 175 15.57 73.91 42.42
#